data_AF-A0A963DPS2-F1
#
_entry.id   AF-A0A963DPS2-F1
#
_cell.length_a   1.000
_cell.length_b   1.000
_cell.length_c   1.000
_cell.angle_alpha   90.00
_cell.angle_beta   90.00
_cell.angle_gamma   90.00
#
_symmetry.space_group_name_H-M   'P 1'
#
loop_
_entity.id
_entity.type
_entity.pdbx_description
1 polymer ?
#
loop_
_entity_poly.entity_id
_entity_poly.type
_entity_poly.pdbx_seq_one_letter_code
_entity_poly.pdbx_strand_id
1 'polypeptide(L)'
;MRYALILSAILIAPAHAQQASLIFDGCVDAAGQPVRAVADVSQRQFVRIATEDGRPVLRYNADALPRRRDLTRGFLFAQACARVNLGMSPDGISVADARRADCWGLETLRRSQWINDSADVSRLEADLDLDADEWARLPGPAHPFSLASCRREALRLPSATRPDGDRRAANACLHACGDRLFRCQKGALSEAGACMSAFDACEAACGR
;
A
#
# COMPACT_ATOMS: atom_id res chain seq x y z
N MET A 1 45.49 -24.35 -47.08
CA MET A 1 44.33 -24.71 -46.22
C MET A 1 44.45 -23.95 -44.91
N ARG A 2 43.63 -22.91 -44.70
CA ARG A 2 43.63 -22.10 -43.48
C ARG A 2 42.40 -22.50 -42.66
N TYR A 3 42.62 -23.13 -41.50
CA TYR A 3 41.57 -23.44 -40.52
C TYR A 3 41.20 -22.17 -39.76
N ALA A 4 39.95 -21.74 -39.85
CA ALA A 4 39.39 -20.67 -39.01
C ALA A 4 38.57 -21.33 -37.89
N LEU A 5 39.12 -21.29 -36.67
CA LEU A 5 38.44 -21.62 -35.42
C LEU A 5 37.46 -20.49 -35.09
N ILE A 6 36.16 -20.75 -35.17
CA ILE A 6 35.11 -19.84 -34.68
C ILE A 6 34.89 -20.17 -33.20
N LEU A 7 35.40 -19.32 -32.31
CA LEU A 7 35.02 -19.31 -30.90
C LEU A 7 33.60 -18.76 -30.77
N SER A 8 32.64 -19.63 -30.48
CA SER A 8 31.29 -19.21 -30.06
C SER A 8 31.36 -18.65 -28.64
N ALA A 9 31.31 -17.33 -28.52
CA ALA A 9 31.15 -16.64 -27.25
C ALA A 9 29.75 -16.92 -26.68
N ILE A 10 29.70 -17.59 -25.53
CA ILE A 10 28.49 -17.77 -24.73
C ILE A 10 28.14 -16.40 -24.14
N LEU A 11 27.12 -15.75 -24.70
CA LEU A 11 26.52 -14.55 -24.13
C LEU A 11 25.78 -14.96 -22.85
N ILE A 12 26.44 -14.78 -21.71
CA ILE A 12 25.80 -14.78 -20.39
C ILE A 12 24.94 -13.53 -20.33
N ALA A 13 23.66 -13.65 -20.69
CA ALA A 13 22.71 -12.58 -20.44
C ALA A 13 22.62 -12.37 -18.92
N PRO A 14 22.80 -11.13 -18.41
CA PRO A 14 22.52 -10.88 -17.01
C PRO A 14 21.03 -11.07 -16.82
N ALA A 15 20.66 -12.11 -16.06
CA ALA A 15 19.34 -12.21 -15.49
C ALA A 15 19.13 -10.94 -14.68
N HIS A 16 18.38 -10.00 -15.23
CA HIS A 16 17.82 -8.91 -14.45
C HIS A 16 16.90 -9.60 -13.47
N ALA A 17 17.39 -9.85 -12.26
CA ALA A 17 16.55 -10.11 -11.12
C ALA A 17 15.54 -8.96 -11.14
N GLN A 18 14.30 -9.26 -11.54
CA GLN A 18 13.17 -8.43 -11.21
C GLN A 18 13.22 -8.35 -9.69
N GLN A 19 13.87 -7.32 -9.18
CA GLN A 19 13.63 -6.84 -7.83
C GLN A 19 12.13 -6.68 -7.84
N ALA A 20 11.44 -7.63 -7.21
CA ALA A 20 10.03 -7.54 -6.94
C ALA A 20 9.92 -6.26 -6.11
N SER A 21 9.71 -5.14 -6.82
CA SER A 21 9.35 -3.89 -6.24
C SER A 21 8.07 -4.26 -5.53
N LEU A 22 8.15 -4.32 -4.21
CA LEU A 22 7.00 -4.49 -3.38
C LEU A 22 6.31 -3.13 -3.51
N ILE A 23 5.52 -3.02 -4.57
CA ILE A 23 4.83 -1.81 -4.94
C ILE A 23 3.73 -1.69 -3.89
N PHE A 24 4.02 -0.95 -2.82
CA PHE A 24 3.01 -0.48 -1.89
C PHE A 24 2.25 0.67 -2.56
N ASP A 25 1.51 0.34 -3.61
CA ASP A 25 0.60 1.26 -4.31
C ASP A 25 -0.75 1.19 -3.60
N GLY A 26 -1.13 2.29 -2.95
CA GLY A 26 -2.35 2.35 -2.16
C GLY A 26 -2.26 3.28 -0.97
N CYS A 27 -1.08 3.84 -0.68
CA CYS A 27 -1.00 4.87 0.33
C CYS A 27 -1.65 6.18 -0.14
N VAL A 28 -2.53 6.73 0.69
CA VAL A 28 -3.14 8.03 0.49
C VAL A 28 -2.99 8.88 1.75
N ASP A 29 -2.85 10.19 1.56
CA ASP A 29 -2.79 11.14 2.67
C ASP A 29 -4.18 11.42 3.28
N ALA A 30 -4.22 12.29 4.28
CA ALA A 30 -5.46 12.68 4.96
C ALA A 30 -6.48 13.35 4.02
N ALA A 31 -6.05 13.89 2.87
CA ALA A 31 -6.90 14.47 1.84
C ALA A 31 -7.27 13.45 0.74
N GLY A 32 -6.90 12.18 0.91
CA GLY A 32 -7.14 11.11 -0.06
C GLY A 32 -6.25 11.16 -1.29
N GLN A 33 -5.17 11.98 -1.27
CA GLN A 33 -4.26 12.07 -2.40
C GLN A 33 -3.21 10.94 -2.35
N PRO A 34 -2.85 10.33 -3.49
CA PRO A 34 -1.84 9.29 -3.54
C PRO A 34 -0.48 9.78 -3.02
N VAL A 35 0.15 8.96 -2.18
CA VAL A 35 1.48 9.21 -1.60
C VAL A 35 2.48 8.31 -2.31
N ARG A 36 3.46 8.92 -2.98
CA ARG A 36 4.51 8.18 -3.70
C ARG A 36 5.48 7.52 -2.72
N ALA A 37 5.90 6.29 -3.04
CA ALA A 37 7.03 5.63 -2.40
C ALA A 37 8.28 5.74 -3.29
N VAL A 38 9.40 6.20 -2.73
CA VAL A 38 10.64 6.49 -3.46
C VAL A 38 11.82 5.82 -2.76
N ALA A 39 12.63 5.08 -3.51
CA ALA A 39 13.86 4.48 -3.00
C ALA A 39 14.87 5.57 -2.60
N ASP A 40 15.53 5.36 -1.47
CA ASP A 40 16.60 6.21 -0.96
C ASP A 40 17.57 5.34 -0.14
N VAL A 41 18.68 4.95 -0.76
CA VAL A 41 19.72 4.13 -0.11
C VAL A 41 20.59 4.94 0.86
N SER A 42 20.52 6.27 0.81
CA SER A 42 21.37 7.16 1.61
C SER A 42 20.86 7.33 3.04
N GLN A 43 19.56 7.11 3.28
CA GLN A 43 18.98 7.15 4.62
C GLN A 43 19.23 5.87 5.41
N ARG A 44 19.25 5.96 6.74
CA ARG A 44 19.38 4.78 7.62
C ARG A 44 18.04 4.08 7.89
N GLN A 45 16.94 4.84 7.85
CA GLN A 45 15.62 4.36 8.24
C GLN A 45 15.04 3.37 7.22
N PHE A 46 14.24 2.42 7.70
CA PHE A 46 13.57 1.45 6.82
C PHE A 46 12.60 2.14 5.86
N VAL A 47 11.69 2.93 6.44
CA VAL A 47 10.74 3.80 5.73
C VAL A 47 10.61 5.08 6.56
N ARG A 48 10.75 6.24 5.92
CA ARG A 48 10.50 7.55 6.53
C ARG A 48 9.50 8.34 5.71
N ILE A 49 8.85 9.29 6.36
CA ILE A 49 8.02 10.30 5.71
C ILE A 49 8.92 11.49 5.43
N ALA A 50 8.90 11.98 4.20
CA ALA A 50 9.54 13.21 3.79
C ALA A 50 8.51 14.14 3.14
N THR A 51 8.89 15.40 2.96
CA THR A 51 8.10 16.38 2.21
C THR A 51 8.84 16.77 0.94
N GLU A 52 8.17 16.65 -0.20
CA GLU A 52 8.63 17.11 -1.51
C GLU A 52 7.54 17.98 -2.12
N ASP A 53 7.87 19.21 -2.51
CA ASP A 53 6.93 20.16 -3.11
C ASP A 53 5.64 20.34 -2.28
N GLY A 54 5.78 20.36 -0.95
CA GLY A 54 4.68 20.51 0.00
C GLY A 54 3.80 19.25 0.16
N ARG A 55 4.17 18.11 -0.44
CA ARG A 55 3.41 16.84 -0.35
C ARG A 55 4.20 15.79 0.42
N PRO A 56 3.52 14.92 1.18
CA PRO A 56 4.18 13.78 1.81
C PRO A 56 4.65 12.78 0.75
N VAL A 57 5.82 12.20 0.98
CA VAL A 57 6.36 11.06 0.24
C VAL A 57 6.92 10.03 1.22
N LEU A 58 6.83 8.75 0.88
CA LEU A 58 7.46 7.68 1.64
C LEU A 58 8.84 7.39 1.04
N ARG A 59 9.91 7.72 1.75
CA ARG A 59 11.28 7.36 1.36
C ARG A 59 11.63 6.02 2.01
N TYR A 60 12.04 5.02 1.24
CA TYR A 60 12.43 3.71 1.80
C TYR A 60 13.88 3.33 1.49
N ASN A 61 14.56 2.66 2.42
CA ASN A 61 15.93 2.19 2.19
C ASN A 61 15.91 0.88 1.40
N ALA A 62 16.32 0.95 0.12
CA ALA A 62 16.30 -0.18 -0.80
C ALA A 62 17.37 -1.26 -0.53
N ASP A 63 18.32 -1.03 0.38
CA ASP A 63 19.36 -2.00 0.77
C ASP A 63 19.06 -2.68 2.12
N ALA A 64 18.43 -1.95 3.03
CA ALA A 64 18.10 -2.42 4.37
C ALA A 64 16.74 -3.11 4.42
N LEU A 65 15.73 -2.54 3.77
CA LEU A 65 14.36 -3.05 3.84
C LEU A 65 14.21 -4.46 3.24
N PRO A 66 14.86 -4.83 2.11
CA PRO A 66 14.76 -6.19 1.56
C PRO A 66 15.35 -7.29 2.45
N ARG A 67 16.12 -6.95 3.49
CA ARG A 67 16.66 -7.91 4.46
C ARG A 67 15.61 -8.35 5.48
N ARG A 68 14.48 -7.64 5.55
CA ARG A 68 13.32 -7.99 6.36
C ARG A 68 12.43 -8.98 5.60
N ARG A 69 11.66 -9.77 6.34
CA ARG A 69 10.65 -10.66 5.73
C ARG A 69 9.55 -9.84 5.06
N ASP A 70 8.90 -10.41 4.07
CA ASP A 70 7.91 -9.69 3.26
C ASP A 70 6.76 -9.09 4.09
N LEU A 71 6.26 -9.83 5.08
CA LEU A 71 5.21 -9.33 5.96
C LEU A 71 5.67 -8.14 6.81
N THR A 72 6.89 -8.19 7.33
CA THR A 72 7.53 -7.07 8.06
C THR A 72 7.74 -5.87 7.15
N ARG A 73 8.20 -6.08 5.91
CA ARG A 73 8.36 -5.00 4.91
C ARG A 73 7.02 -4.32 4.64
N GLY A 74 5.97 -5.11 4.41
CA GLY A 74 4.61 -4.61 4.22
C GLY A 74 4.10 -3.84 5.43
N PHE A 75 4.35 -4.35 6.65
CA PHE A 75 3.96 -3.68 7.88
C PHE A 75 4.65 -2.32 8.06
N LEU A 76 5.96 -2.23 7.81
CA LEU A 76 6.71 -0.98 7.94
C LEU A 76 6.22 0.09 6.95
N PHE A 77 5.88 -0.30 5.72
CA PHE A 77 5.22 0.60 4.77
C PHE A 77 3.82 1.01 5.23
N ALA A 78 3.00 0.04 5.69
CA ALA A 78 1.64 0.30 6.15
C ALA A 78 1.60 1.21 7.37
N GLN A 79 2.53 1.04 8.32
CA GLN A 79 2.68 1.89 9.50
C GLN A 79 3.10 3.33 9.10
N ALA A 80 4.07 3.47 8.18
CA ALA A 80 4.45 4.79 7.68
C ALA A 80 3.29 5.47 6.94
N CYS A 81 2.54 4.71 6.13
CA CYS A 81 1.36 5.21 5.46
C CYS A 81 0.26 5.64 6.43
N ALA A 82 0.03 4.86 7.50
CA ALA A 82 -0.94 5.19 8.55
C ALA A 82 -0.69 6.59 9.10
N ARG A 83 0.57 6.92 9.36
CA ARG A 83 0.95 8.23 9.90
C ARG A 83 0.63 9.36 8.92
N VAL A 84 0.90 9.16 7.62
CA VAL A 84 0.54 10.14 6.58
C VAL A 84 -0.98 10.29 6.48
N ASN A 85 -1.71 9.18 6.44
CA ASN A 85 -3.17 9.15 6.35
C ASN A 85 -3.85 9.81 7.56
N LEU A 86 -3.29 9.59 8.76
CA LEU A 86 -3.78 10.17 10.02
C LEU A 86 -3.29 11.61 10.25
N GLY A 87 -2.57 12.21 9.30
CA GLY A 87 -2.06 13.59 9.40
C GLY A 87 -1.07 13.79 10.56
N MET A 88 -0.34 12.74 10.94
CA MET A 88 0.61 12.80 12.05
C MET A 88 1.85 13.61 11.66
N SER A 89 2.43 14.29 12.66
CA SER A 89 3.66 15.07 12.46
C SER A 89 4.82 14.20 11.93
N PRO A 90 5.58 14.68 10.94
CA PRO A 90 6.81 14.02 10.51
C PRO A 90 7.93 14.16 11.56
N ASP A 91 7.94 15.24 12.34
CA ASP A 91 9.04 15.63 13.26
C ASP A 91 9.03 14.90 14.61
N GLY A 92 8.11 13.95 14.78
CA GLY A 92 7.99 13.15 15.99
C GLY A 92 6.54 12.89 16.36
N ILE A 93 6.30 11.72 16.91
CA ILE A 93 4.97 11.28 17.35
C ILE A 93 5.07 10.78 18.80
N SER A 94 3.98 10.86 19.55
CA SER A 94 3.92 10.25 20.88
C SER A 94 3.94 8.72 20.78
N VAL A 95 4.26 8.02 21.87
CA VAL A 95 4.11 6.56 21.93
C VAL A 95 2.67 6.13 21.65
N ALA A 96 1.68 6.93 22.08
CA ALA A 96 0.27 6.64 21.82
C ALA A 96 -0.08 6.74 20.32
N ASP A 97 0.47 7.74 19.62
CA ASP A 97 0.31 7.88 18.17
C ASP A 97 1.05 6.78 17.41
N ALA A 98 2.23 6.38 17.88
CA ALA A 98 2.99 5.26 17.30
C ALA A 98 2.18 3.96 17.37
N ARG A 99 1.63 3.63 18.54
CA ARG A 99 0.71 2.49 18.72
C ARG A 99 -0.54 2.59 17.86
N ARG A 100 -1.08 3.80 17.66
CA ARG A 100 -2.22 4.02 16.76
C ARG A 100 -1.83 3.70 15.30
N ALA A 101 -0.64 4.11 14.87
CA ALA A 101 -0.11 3.77 13.56
C ALA A 101 0.16 2.27 13.39
N ASP A 102 0.62 1.58 14.43
CA ASP A 102 0.80 0.11 14.41
C ASP A 102 -0.51 -0.62 14.15
N CYS A 103 -1.55 -0.27 14.92
CA CYS A 103 -2.84 -0.93 14.78
C CYS A 103 -3.49 -0.65 13.43
N TRP A 104 -3.31 0.55 12.88
CA TRP A 104 -3.75 0.88 11.53
C TRP A 104 -2.94 0.11 10.47
N GLY A 105 -1.62 0.01 10.64
CA GLY A 105 -0.75 -0.77 9.75
C GLY A 105 -1.14 -2.24 9.71
N LEU A 106 -1.41 -2.83 10.88
CA LEU A 106 -1.93 -4.19 11.01
C LEU A 106 -3.28 -4.37 10.29
N GLU A 107 -4.20 -3.42 10.46
CA GLU A 107 -5.51 -3.45 9.81
C GLU A 107 -5.40 -3.37 8.28
N THR A 108 -4.47 -2.55 7.76
CA THR A 108 -4.19 -2.48 6.32
C THR A 108 -3.70 -3.82 5.76
N LEU A 109 -2.83 -4.52 6.49
CA LEU A 109 -2.39 -5.86 6.09
C LEU A 109 -3.51 -6.89 6.15
N ARG A 110 -4.40 -6.81 7.15
CA ARG A 110 -5.60 -7.66 7.24
C ARG A 110 -6.55 -7.44 6.06
N ARG A 111 -6.82 -6.18 5.71
CA ARG A 111 -7.68 -5.82 4.55
C ARG A 111 -7.09 -6.28 3.23
N SER A 112 -5.77 -6.32 3.14
CA SER A 112 -5.03 -6.81 1.98
C SER A 112 -4.87 -8.33 1.97
N GLN A 113 -5.40 -9.05 2.97
CA GLN A 113 -5.30 -10.51 3.14
C GLN A 113 -3.87 -11.04 3.33
N TRP A 114 -2.94 -10.17 3.76
CA TRP A 114 -1.57 -10.56 4.12
C TRP A 114 -1.48 -11.14 5.54
N ILE A 115 -2.48 -10.83 6.38
CA ILE A 115 -2.67 -11.38 7.72
C ILE A 115 -4.08 -11.96 7.79
N ASN A 116 -4.15 -13.28 7.94
CA ASN A 116 -5.40 -14.03 7.91
C ASN A 116 -5.82 -14.49 9.31
N ASP A 117 -4.87 -14.80 10.17
CA ASP A 117 -5.11 -15.34 11.50
C ASP A 117 -4.17 -14.76 12.57
N SER A 118 -4.28 -15.26 13.80
CA SER A 118 -3.42 -14.83 14.91
C SER A 118 -1.99 -15.35 14.80
N ALA A 119 -1.73 -16.44 14.07
CA ALA A 119 -0.38 -16.95 13.87
C ALA A 119 0.43 -16.03 12.95
N ASP A 120 -0.19 -15.45 11.93
CA ASP A 120 0.40 -14.40 11.11
C ASP A 120 0.81 -13.18 11.94
N VAL A 121 -0.06 -12.78 12.89
CA VAL A 121 0.24 -11.68 13.82
C VAL A 121 1.42 -12.03 14.73
N SER A 122 1.43 -13.21 15.34
CA SER A 122 2.54 -13.66 16.18
C SER A 122 3.86 -13.72 15.42
N ARG A 123 3.85 -14.17 14.17
CA ARG A 123 5.04 -14.19 13.31
C ARG A 123 5.54 -12.78 13.02
N LEU A 124 4.64 -11.86 12.69
CA LEU A 124 5.00 -10.45 12.45
C LEU A 124 5.58 -9.81 13.72
N GLU A 125 4.97 -10.03 14.89
CA GLU A 125 5.49 -9.51 16.16
C GLU A 125 6.88 -10.08 16.49
N ALA A 126 7.11 -11.38 16.24
CA ALA A 126 8.42 -11.99 16.42
C ALA A 126 9.48 -11.42 15.47
N ASP A 127 9.11 -11.12 14.21
CA ASP A 127 10.01 -10.46 13.26
C ASP A 127 10.26 -8.97 13.61
N LEU A 128 9.44 -8.39 14.50
CA LEU A 128 9.53 -7.04 15.03
C LEU A 128 10.16 -6.99 16.44
N ASP A 129 10.73 -8.09 16.92
CA ASP A 129 11.60 -8.09 18.09
C ASP A 129 12.96 -7.49 17.70
N LEU A 130 13.04 -6.16 17.77
CA LEU A 130 14.17 -5.40 17.24
C LEU A 130 15.21 -5.12 18.32
N ASP A 131 16.48 -5.21 17.95
CA ASP A 131 17.57 -4.68 18.77
C ASP A 131 17.64 -3.14 18.74
N ALA A 132 18.54 -2.56 19.53
CA ALA A 132 18.67 -1.11 19.64
C ALA A 132 19.06 -0.42 18.31
N ASP A 133 19.91 -1.07 17.49
CA ASP A 133 20.37 -0.53 16.21
C ASP A 133 19.26 -0.59 15.17
N GLU A 134 18.45 -1.63 15.20
CA GLU A 134 17.27 -1.79 14.36
C GLU A 134 16.14 -0.83 14.77
N TRP A 135 15.95 -0.61 16.06
CA TRP A 135 15.03 0.42 16.57
C TRP A 135 15.42 1.82 16.10
N ALA A 136 16.71 2.14 16.04
CA ALA A 136 17.20 3.42 15.52
C ALA A 136 16.88 3.63 14.02
N ARG A 137 16.48 2.57 13.30
CA ARG A 137 16.03 2.65 11.90
C ARG A 137 14.52 2.87 11.78
N LEU A 138 13.77 2.86 12.88
CA LEU A 138 12.35 3.21 12.91
C LEU A 138 12.16 4.68 13.27
N PRO A 139 11.18 5.36 12.65
CA PRO A 139 10.82 6.72 13.03
C PRO A 139 9.97 6.73 14.31
N GLY A 140 10.22 7.70 15.18
CA GLY A 140 9.46 7.90 16.42
C GLY A 140 10.08 7.19 17.64
N PRO A 141 9.39 7.23 18.78
CA PRO A 141 9.91 6.66 20.03
C PRO A 141 9.89 5.13 19.99
N ALA A 142 10.92 4.50 20.56
CA ALA A 142 10.95 3.06 20.77
C ALA A 142 9.82 2.64 21.72
N HIS A 143 9.11 1.57 21.37
CA HIS A 143 8.02 1.02 22.15
C HIS A 143 7.77 -0.45 21.76
N PRO A 144 7.27 -1.30 22.65
CA PRO A 144 6.96 -2.67 22.28
C PRO A 144 5.81 -2.70 21.26
N PHE A 145 5.98 -3.51 20.22
CA PHE A 145 4.87 -3.87 19.33
C PHE A 145 3.91 -4.79 20.10
N SER A 146 2.62 -4.44 20.10
CA SER A 146 1.56 -5.23 20.74
C SER A 146 0.39 -5.35 19.77
N LEU A 147 0.67 -5.81 18.56
CA LEU A 147 -0.25 -6.00 17.45
C LEU A 147 -1.41 -6.95 17.82
N ALA A 148 -1.16 -7.96 18.65
CA ALA A 148 -2.21 -8.85 19.16
C ALA A 148 -3.28 -8.08 19.98
N SER A 149 -2.92 -6.96 20.60
CA SER A 149 -3.83 -6.11 21.37
C SER A 149 -4.64 -5.14 20.50
N CYS A 150 -4.29 -4.98 19.23
CA CYS A 150 -5.01 -4.11 18.31
C CYS A 150 -6.40 -4.67 18.02
N ARG A 151 -7.42 -3.95 18.49
CA ARG A 151 -8.81 -4.24 18.17
C ARG A 151 -8.99 -4.19 16.65
N ARG A 152 -9.60 -5.23 16.08
CA ARG A 152 -10.13 -5.14 14.71
C ARG A 152 -11.15 -4.03 14.73
N GLU A 153 -10.87 -2.98 13.96
CA GLU A 153 -11.83 -1.91 13.82
C GLU A 153 -12.97 -2.50 12.99
N ALA A 154 -14.07 -2.88 13.66
CA ALA A 154 -15.30 -3.20 12.96
C ALA A 154 -15.61 -1.96 12.12
N LEU A 155 -15.76 -2.13 10.80
CA LEU A 155 -16.18 -1.07 9.90
C LEU A 155 -17.28 -0.27 10.61
N ARG A 156 -16.94 0.95 11.04
CA ARG A 156 -17.95 1.93 11.42
C ARG A 156 -18.60 2.31 10.11
N LEU A 157 -19.57 1.49 9.71
CA LEU A 157 -20.54 1.89 8.72
C LEU A 157 -21.08 3.24 9.23
N PRO A 158 -21.07 4.30 8.40
CA PRO A 158 -21.84 5.49 8.73
C PRO A 158 -23.19 5.00 9.23
N SER A 159 -23.63 5.50 10.40
CA SER A 159 -24.96 5.20 10.92
C SER A 159 -25.91 5.19 9.74
N ALA A 160 -26.71 4.13 9.59
CA ALA A 160 -27.59 3.94 8.44
C ALA A 160 -28.72 4.98 8.45
N THR A 161 -28.38 6.27 8.37
CA THR A 161 -29.21 7.28 7.75
C THR A 161 -29.51 6.74 6.37
N ARG A 162 -30.75 6.27 6.22
CA ARG A 162 -31.33 5.90 4.94
C ARG A 162 -30.91 6.99 3.96
N PRO A 163 -30.19 6.66 2.86
CA PRO A 163 -29.87 7.68 1.88
C PRO A 163 -31.17 8.39 1.49
N ASP A 164 -31.14 9.71 1.42
CA ASP A 164 -32.25 10.50 0.89
C ASP A 164 -32.60 10.04 -0.54
N GLY A 165 -33.69 10.57 -1.10
CA GLY A 165 -34.15 10.17 -2.44
C GLY A 165 -33.05 10.31 -3.50
N ASP A 166 -32.26 11.38 -3.39
CA ASP A 166 -31.24 11.76 -4.36
C ASP A 166 -30.02 10.84 -4.30
N ARG A 167 -29.51 10.50 -3.09
CA ARG A 167 -28.45 9.48 -2.96
C ARG A 167 -28.90 8.09 -3.43
N ARG A 168 -30.17 7.74 -3.23
CA ARG A 168 -30.69 6.45 -3.74
C ARG A 168 -30.74 6.42 -5.27
N ALA A 169 -31.19 7.50 -5.90
CA ALA A 169 -31.22 7.63 -7.35
C ALA A 169 -29.81 7.62 -7.95
N ALA A 170 -28.87 8.36 -7.36
CA ALA A 170 -27.48 8.39 -7.78
C ALA A 170 -26.82 7.00 -7.68
N ASN A 171 -27.00 6.31 -6.54
CA ASN A 171 -26.47 4.95 -6.37
C ASN A 171 -27.06 3.94 -7.37
N ALA A 172 -28.37 4.02 -7.63
CA ALA A 172 -29.03 3.16 -8.62
C ALA A 172 -28.50 3.41 -10.04
N CYS A 173 -28.23 4.68 -10.37
CA CYS A 173 -27.61 5.05 -11.64
C CYS A 173 -26.20 4.44 -11.78
N LEU A 174 -25.35 4.61 -10.76
CA LEU A 174 -23.99 4.04 -10.77
C LEU A 174 -24.00 2.51 -10.89
N HIS A 175 -24.92 1.82 -10.20
CA HIS A 175 -25.11 0.38 -10.34
C HIS A 175 -25.47 -0.02 -11.78
N ALA A 176 -26.39 0.71 -12.42
CA ALA A 176 -26.75 0.45 -13.80
C ALA A 176 -25.59 0.69 -14.78
N CYS A 177 -24.73 1.68 -14.52
CA CYS A 177 -23.50 1.90 -15.29
C CYS A 177 -22.52 0.72 -15.13
N GLY A 178 -22.32 0.24 -13.90
CA GLY A 178 -21.48 -0.93 -13.61
C GLY A 178 -21.99 -2.21 -14.29
N ASP A 179 -23.30 -2.45 -14.29
CA ASP A 179 -23.91 -3.61 -14.97
C ASP A 179 -23.71 -3.58 -16.49
N ARG A 180 -23.65 -2.38 -17.08
CA ARG A 180 -23.35 -2.20 -18.51
C ARG A 180 -21.87 -2.48 -18.80
N LEU A 181 -20.97 -1.95 -17.97
CA LEU A 181 -19.53 -2.22 -18.07
C LEU A 181 -19.26 -3.73 -18.01
N PHE A 182 -19.82 -4.41 -17.01
CA PHE A 182 -19.64 -5.84 -16.82
C PHE A 182 -20.13 -6.68 -18.02
N ARG A 183 -21.29 -6.33 -18.59
CA ARG A 183 -21.81 -6.99 -19.80
C ARG A 183 -20.98 -6.66 -21.04
N CYS A 184 -20.52 -5.41 -21.17
CA CYS A 184 -19.67 -4.97 -22.27
C CYS A 184 -18.37 -5.78 -22.31
N GLN A 185 -17.71 -5.94 -21.16
CA GLN A 185 -16.47 -6.71 -21.03
C GLN A 185 -16.65 -8.22 -21.24
N LYS A 186 -17.85 -8.76 -21.00
CA LYS A 186 -18.18 -10.16 -21.28
C LYS A 186 -18.47 -10.46 -22.75
N GLY A 187 -18.73 -9.45 -23.59
CA GLY A 187 -18.93 -9.63 -25.02
C GLY A 187 -17.60 -9.80 -25.75
N ALA A 188 -17.44 -10.89 -26.49
CA ALA A 188 -16.18 -11.32 -27.13
C ALA A 188 -15.60 -10.41 -28.24
N LEU A 189 -16.04 -9.15 -28.37
CA LEU A 189 -15.64 -8.23 -29.43
C LEU A 189 -15.47 -6.77 -28.96
N SER A 190 -15.49 -6.49 -27.66
CA SER A 190 -15.33 -5.12 -27.17
C SER A 190 -13.88 -4.83 -26.81
N GLU A 191 -13.33 -3.76 -27.36
CA GLU A 191 -12.06 -3.20 -26.86
C GLU A 191 -12.29 -2.71 -25.44
N ALA A 192 -11.52 -3.21 -24.47
CA ALA A 192 -11.68 -2.88 -23.06
C ALA A 192 -11.71 -1.36 -22.79
N GLY A 193 -10.99 -0.58 -23.59
CA GLY A 193 -11.01 0.89 -23.54
C GLY A 193 -12.35 1.51 -23.92
N ALA A 194 -13.07 0.97 -24.91
CA ALA A 194 -14.39 1.48 -25.30
C ALA A 194 -15.45 1.22 -24.22
N CYS A 195 -15.39 0.07 -23.55
CA CYS A 195 -16.28 -0.23 -22.42
C CYS A 195 -16.04 0.71 -21.24
N MET A 196 -14.77 1.02 -20.94
CA MET A 196 -14.44 1.94 -19.84
C MET A 196 -14.87 3.37 -20.16
N SER A 197 -14.58 3.89 -21.37
CA SER A 197 -15.05 5.23 -21.78
C SER A 197 -16.58 5.37 -21.73
N ALA A 198 -17.32 4.30 -22.06
CA ALA A 198 -18.78 4.28 -21.95
C ALA A 198 -19.27 4.26 -20.48
N PHE A 199 -18.52 3.63 -19.59
CA PHE A 199 -18.79 3.68 -18.14
C PHE A 199 -18.56 5.10 -17.60
N ASP A 200 -17.43 5.73 -17.90
CA ASP A 200 -17.09 7.08 -17.43
C ASP A 200 -18.14 8.11 -17.87
N ALA A 201 -18.61 8.01 -19.13
CA ALA A 201 -19.68 8.86 -19.64
C ALA A 201 -21.03 8.63 -18.93
N CYS A 202 -21.32 7.40 -18.52
CA CYS A 202 -22.52 7.04 -17.77
C CYS A 202 -22.45 7.55 -16.33
N GLU A 203 -21.32 7.36 -15.66
CA GLU A 203 -21.06 7.87 -14.31
C GLU A 203 -21.19 9.39 -14.25
N ALA A 204 -20.62 10.11 -15.22
CA ALA A 204 -20.70 11.57 -15.29
C ALA A 204 -22.13 12.13 -15.45
N ALA A 205 -23.10 11.27 -15.84
CA ALA A 205 -24.52 11.60 -15.92
C ALA A 205 -25.28 11.27 -14.63
N CYS A 206 -24.70 10.49 -13.70
CA CYS A 206 -25.31 10.17 -12.42
C CYS A 206 -25.15 11.35 -11.45
N GLY A 207 -26.22 12.13 -11.23
CA GLY A 207 -26.23 13.27 -10.30
C GLY A 207 -26.33 14.65 -10.95
N ARG A 208 -26.79 14.71 -12.21
CA ARG A 208 -27.39 15.92 -12.79
C ARG A 208 -28.90 15.88 -12.69
#